data_AF-Q2WA43-F1
#
_entry.id   AF-Q2WA43-F1
#
_cell.length_a   1.000
_cell.length_b   1.000
_cell.length_c   1.000
_cell.angle_alpha   90.00
_cell.angle_beta   90.00
_cell.angle_gamma   90.00
#
_symmetry.space_group_name_H-M   'P 1'
#
loop_
_entity.id
_entity.type
_entity.pdbx_description
1 polymer ?
#
loop_
_entity_poly.entity_id
_entity_poly.type
_entity_poly.pdbx_seq_one_letter_code
_entity_poly.pdbx_strand_id
1 'polypeptide(L)'
;MTATFVQPDSTAQDSTTYKANIDAATAVVAVLGRNFAPHQAEPANMTVVLDAGSIQGNTSVVAHAAQVTPAFIAPVANPRLDLVVVDASTGVVSVVAGAEAAATQLPTVPSGKIAVAQVHLAVGMAAIGNSDITDLRTPFRVQQAVLGVAGWYYDDATDALHFTMDSAGSITLPGNREEWTFLPTNASCALDANGNLILTI
;
A
#
# COMPACT_ATOMS: atom_id res chain seq x y z
N MET A 1 -18.83 -18.86 -1.62
CA MET A 1 -18.27 -20.12 -2.16
C MET A 1 -17.20 -19.73 -3.17
N THR A 2 -16.01 -20.30 -3.11
CA THR A 2 -14.95 -20.03 -4.08
C THR A 2 -15.20 -20.83 -5.35
N ALA A 3 -15.24 -20.17 -6.51
CA ALA A 3 -15.30 -20.86 -7.80
C ALA A 3 -13.94 -21.53 -8.10
N THR A 4 -13.93 -22.64 -8.83
CA THR A 4 -12.69 -23.22 -9.35
C THR A 4 -12.19 -22.33 -10.49
N PHE A 5 -10.93 -21.93 -10.45
CA PHE A 5 -10.34 -21.22 -11.57
C PHE A 5 -10.22 -22.16 -12.78
N VAL A 6 -10.82 -21.74 -13.90
CA VAL A 6 -10.67 -22.39 -15.20
C VAL A 6 -10.25 -21.32 -16.19
N GLN A 7 -9.09 -21.49 -16.82
CA GLN A 7 -8.61 -20.57 -17.84
C GLN A 7 -9.60 -20.57 -19.02
N PRO A 8 -10.21 -19.42 -19.38
CA PRO A 8 -11.04 -19.34 -20.57
C PRO A 8 -10.19 -19.50 -21.83
N ASP A 9 -10.66 -20.32 -22.77
CA ASP A 9 -10.01 -20.56 -24.06
C ASP A 9 -11.07 -20.55 -25.17
N SER A 10 -11.14 -19.45 -25.91
CA SER A 10 -12.12 -19.25 -26.99
C SER A 10 -11.85 -20.11 -28.23
N THR A 11 -10.69 -20.76 -28.32
CA THR A 11 -10.31 -21.59 -29.47
C THR A 11 -10.66 -23.06 -29.28
N ALA A 12 -10.75 -23.52 -28.03
CA ALA A 12 -11.01 -24.92 -27.68
C ALA A 12 -12.40 -25.14 -27.04
N GLN A 13 -13.09 -24.09 -26.60
CA GLN A 13 -14.35 -24.17 -25.87
C GLN A 13 -15.53 -23.70 -26.70
N ASP A 14 -16.71 -24.31 -26.51
CA ASP A 14 -17.94 -23.78 -27.05
C ASP A 14 -18.36 -22.47 -26.35
N SER A 15 -19.30 -21.75 -26.96
CA SER A 15 -19.71 -20.42 -26.48
C SER A 15 -20.39 -20.39 -25.11
N THR A 16 -20.96 -21.51 -24.65
CA THR A 16 -21.61 -21.61 -23.33
C THR A 16 -20.56 -21.88 -22.27
N THR A 17 -19.68 -22.85 -22.54
CA THR A 17 -18.56 -23.23 -21.68
C THR A 17 -17.59 -22.06 -21.49
N TYR A 18 -17.26 -21.34 -22.55
CA TYR A 18 -16.37 -20.18 -22.49
C TYR A 18 -16.91 -19.06 -21.58
N LYS A 19 -18.21 -18.73 -21.67
CA LYS A 19 -18.83 -17.70 -20.81
C LYS A 19 -18.83 -18.12 -19.34
N ALA A 20 -19.20 -19.37 -19.05
CA ALA A 20 -19.17 -19.90 -17.69
C ALA A 20 -17.76 -19.86 -17.09
N ASN A 21 -16.73 -20.15 -17.91
CA ASN A 21 -15.33 -20.07 -17.48
C ASN A 21 -14.85 -18.64 -17.23
N ILE A 22 -15.33 -17.65 -18.02
CA ILE A 22 -15.07 -16.23 -17.74
C ILE A 22 -15.67 -15.83 -16.40
N ASP A 23 -16.91 -16.21 -16.12
CA ASP A 23 -17.57 -15.88 -14.85
C ASP A 23 -16.84 -16.53 -13.66
N ALA A 24 -16.44 -17.80 -13.82
CA ALA A 24 -15.65 -18.51 -12.81
C ALA A 24 -14.28 -17.86 -12.57
N ALA A 25 -13.54 -17.55 -13.63
CA ALA A 25 -12.25 -16.86 -13.54
C ALA A 25 -12.38 -15.47 -12.90
N THR A 26 -13.40 -14.71 -13.30
CA THR A 26 -13.69 -13.38 -12.73
C THR A 26 -14.06 -13.49 -11.26
N ALA A 27 -14.86 -14.48 -10.85
CA ALA A 27 -15.21 -14.70 -9.45
C ALA A 27 -13.98 -15.01 -8.58
N VAL A 28 -12.99 -15.74 -9.11
CA VAL A 28 -11.71 -16.00 -8.42
C VAL A 28 -10.88 -14.72 -8.30
N VAL A 29 -10.69 -13.99 -9.39
CA VAL A 29 -9.84 -12.78 -9.40
C VAL A 29 -10.48 -11.63 -8.64
N ALA A 30 -11.81 -11.56 -8.58
CA ALA A 30 -12.56 -10.53 -7.86
C ALA A 30 -12.22 -10.50 -6.37
N VAL A 31 -11.80 -11.61 -5.76
CA VAL A 31 -11.37 -11.63 -4.35
C VAL A 31 -10.15 -10.73 -4.11
N LEU A 32 -9.25 -10.64 -5.09
CA LEU A 32 -8.09 -9.76 -5.03
C LEU A 32 -8.45 -8.33 -5.48
N GLY A 33 -9.19 -8.20 -6.58
CA GLY A 33 -9.52 -6.91 -7.17
C GLY A 33 -10.52 -6.07 -6.37
N ARG A 34 -11.42 -6.70 -5.61
CA ARG A 34 -12.46 -6.00 -4.83
C ARG A 34 -12.05 -5.65 -3.41
N ASN A 35 -10.87 -6.09 -2.96
CA ASN A 35 -10.46 -5.92 -1.57
C ASN A 35 -10.48 -4.43 -1.16
N PHE A 36 -11.45 -4.04 -0.31
CA PHE A 36 -11.69 -2.64 0.09
C PHE A 36 -11.84 -1.66 -1.09
N ALA A 37 -12.49 -2.07 -2.19
CA ALA A 37 -12.64 -1.20 -3.36
C ALA A 37 -13.41 0.10 -3.02
N PRO A 38 -12.81 1.28 -3.23
CA PRO A 38 -13.46 2.55 -2.92
C PRO A 38 -14.43 2.96 -4.03
N HIS A 39 -15.60 3.48 -3.65
CA HIS A 39 -16.56 4.08 -4.57
C HIS A 39 -17.44 5.11 -3.85
N GLN A 40 -18.16 5.93 -4.63
CA GLN A 40 -19.13 6.90 -4.11
C GLN A 40 -20.28 6.21 -3.35
N ALA A 41 -20.88 6.92 -2.39
CA ALA A 41 -22.17 6.51 -1.84
C ALA A 41 -23.28 6.59 -2.90
N GLU A 42 -24.37 5.85 -2.71
CA GLU A 42 -25.55 5.89 -3.58
C GLU A 42 -26.80 6.29 -2.76
N PRO A 43 -27.33 7.53 -2.90
CA PRO A 43 -26.82 8.62 -3.75
C PRO A 43 -25.53 9.24 -3.20
N ALA A 44 -24.76 9.90 -4.08
CA ALA A 44 -23.51 10.54 -3.73
C ALA A 44 -23.71 11.61 -2.64
N ASN A 45 -22.81 11.61 -1.66
CA ASN A 45 -22.79 12.53 -0.53
C ASN A 45 -21.34 12.74 -0.06
N MET A 46 -21.12 13.40 1.06
CA MET A 46 -19.77 13.65 1.59
C MET A 46 -19.14 12.42 2.28
N THR A 47 -19.37 11.20 1.80
CA THR A 47 -18.74 9.96 2.29
C THR A 47 -18.25 9.11 1.13
N VAL A 48 -17.28 8.23 1.41
CA VAL A 48 -16.81 7.20 0.49
C VAL A 48 -17.17 5.84 1.07
N VAL A 49 -17.63 4.93 0.22
CA VAL A 49 -17.92 3.55 0.57
C VAL A 49 -16.72 2.70 0.18
N LEU A 50 -16.32 1.80 1.07
CA LEU A 50 -15.39 0.73 0.79
C LEU A 50 -16.16 -0.59 0.73
N ASP A 51 -16.00 -1.32 -0.36
CA ASP A 51 -16.49 -2.68 -0.49
C ASP A 51 -15.92 -3.58 0.63
N ALA A 52 -16.57 -4.73 0.85
CA ALA A 52 -16.05 -5.74 1.77
C ALA A 52 -14.63 -6.16 1.36
N GLY A 53 -13.78 -6.40 2.37
CA GLY A 53 -12.37 -6.69 2.17
C GLY A 53 -11.84 -7.68 3.19
N SER A 54 -10.54 -7.93 3.15
CA SER A 54 -9.84 -8.75 4.12
C SER A 54 -8.43 -8.22 4.37
N ILE A 55 -7.98 -8.43 5.60
CA ILE A 55 -6.62 -8.17 6.02
C ILE A 55 -5.94 -9.49 6.33
N GLN A 56 -4.76 -9.66 5.76
CA GLN A 56 -3.88 -10.75 6.09
C GLN A 56 -3.00 -10.35 7.28
N GLY A 57 -3.23 -11.00 8.41
CA GLY A 57 -2.29 -11.02 9.53
C GLY A 57 -1.24 -12.11 9.35
N ASN A 58 -0.34 -12.26 10.32
CA ASN A 58 0.78 -13.20 10.24
C ASN A 58 0.34 -14.67 10.10
N THR A 59 -0.82 -15.04 10.64
CA THR A 59 -1.31 -16.42 10.65
C THR A 59 -2.78 -16.57 10.24
N SER A 60 -3.48 -15.48 9.96
CA SER A 60 -4.91 -15.49 9.67
C SER A 60 -5.28 -14.43 8.63
N VAL A 61 -6.38 -14.68 7.92
CA VAL A 61 -7.05 -13.70 7.07
C VAL A 61 -8.35 -13.33 7.74
N VAL A 62 -8.52 -12.05 8.08
CA VAL A 62 -9.72 -11.53 8.73
C VAL A 62 -10.54 -10.80 7.68
N ALA A 63 -11.78 -11.25 7.47
CA ALA A 63 -12.72 -10.58 6.59
C ALA A 63 -13.39 -9.41 7.30
N HIS A 64 -13.64 -8.34 6.55
CA HIS A 64 -14.32 -7.13 6.99
C HIS A 64 -15.50 -6.87 6.06
N ALA A 65 -16.64 -6.53 6.66
CA ALA A 65 -17.80 -6.07 5.89
C ALA A 65 -17.50 -4.75 5.16
N ALA A 66 -18.38 -4.37 4.24
CA ALA A 66 -18.33 -3.06 3.62
C ALA A 66 -18.39 -1.96 4.70
N GLN A 67 -17.67 -0.87 4.47
CA GLN A 67 -17.51 0.22 5.42
C GLN A 67 -17.79 1.55 4.75
N VAL A 68 -18.19 2.54 5.53
CA VAL A 68 -18.39 3.91 5.07
C VAL A 68 -17.47 4.81 5.87
N THR A 69 -16.78 5.73 5.20
CA THR A 69 -15.94 6.70 5.88
C THR A 69 -16.78 7.62 6.78
N PRO A 70 -16.17 8.27 7.79
CA PRO A 70 -16.72 9.50 8.32
C PRO A 70 -16.99 10.52 7.19
N ALA A 71 -17.92 11.44 7.44
CA ALA A 71 -18.21 12.50 6.49
C ALA A 71 -17.00 13.43 6.33
N PHE A 72 -16.63 13.71 5.09
CA PHE A 72 -15.62 14.68 4.74
C PHE A 72 -16.18 16.09 4.97
N ILE A 73 -15.29 17.00 5.39
CA ILE A 73 -15.64 18.42 5.55
C ILE A 73 -15.20 19.14 4.28
N ALA A 74 -16.13 19.81 3.60
CA ALA A 74 -15.80 20.57 2.41
C ALA A 74 -14.77 21.68 2.72
N PRO A 75 -13.76 21.88 1.86
CA PRO A 75 -12.85 23.01 1.96
C PRO A 75 -13.56 24.36 1.81
N VAL A 76 -12.98 25.41 2.41
CA VAL A 76 -13.57 26.76 2.41
C VAL A 76 -12.82 27.73 1.50
N ALA A 77 -11.49 27.64 1.42
CA ALA A 77 -10.67 28.62 0.72
C ALA A 77 -9.95 28.03 -0.51
N ASN A 78 -9.41 26.82 -0.41
CA ASN A 78 -8.73 26.17 -1.53
C ASN A 78 -9.10 24.68 -1.62
N PRO A 79 -8.99 24.05 -2.80
CA PRO A 79 -9.12 22.60 -2.91
C PRO A 79 -8.12 21.87 -2.00
N ARG A 80 -8.44 20.63 -1.64
CA ARG A 80 -7.53 19.76 -0.90
C ARG A 80 -7.67 18.31 -1.31
N LEU A 81 -6.65 17.52 -1.01
CA LEU A 81 -6.68 16.07 -1.14
C LEU A 81 -6.75 15.45 0.24
N ASP A 82 -7.74 14.60 0.47
CA ASP A 82 -7.85 13.77 1.67
C ASP A 82 -7.51 12.32 1.31
N LEU A 83 -7.07 11.55 2.30
CA LEU A 83 -6.67 10.16 2.11
C LEU A 83 -7.60 9.24 2.91
N VAL A 84 -8.21 8.27 2.24
CA VAL A 84 -8.94 7.17 2.87
C VAL A 84 -7.94 6.05 3.16
N VAL A 85 -7.87 5.66 4.42
CA VAL A 85 -6.96 4.61 4.88
C VAL A 85 -7.69 3.55 5.68
N VAL A 86 -7.19 2.33 5.61
CA VAL A 86 -7.65 1.22 6.46
C VAL A 86 -6.54 0.86 7.44
N ASP A 87 -6.91 0.63 8.70
CA ASP A 87 -5.98 0.14 9.70
C ASP A 87 -5.46 -1.26 9.35
N ALA A 88 -4.14 -1.42 9.27
CA ALA A 88 -3.52 -2.66 8.82
C ALA A 88 -3.71 -3.84 9.79
N SER A 89 -4.15 -3.58 11.03
CA SER A 89 -4.34 -4.61 12.06
C SER A 89 -5.82 -4.91 12.34
N THR A 90 -6.67 -3.90 12.26
CA THR A 90 -8.10 -3.99 12.64
C THR A 90 -9.06 -3.88 11.46
N GLY A 91 -8.59 -3.46 10.28
CA GLY A 91 -9.44 -3.31 9.10
C GLY A 91 -10.40 -2.13 9.14
N VAL A 92 -10.30 -1.27 10.16
CA VAL A 92 -11.19 -0.12 10.32
C VAL A 92 -10.79 1.02 9.37
N VAL A 93 -11.76 1.55 8.63
CA VAL A 93 -11.60 2.71 7.77
C VAL A 93 -11.48 4.01 8.57
N SER A 94 -10.62 4.92 8.10
CA SER A 94 -10.48 6.28 8.61
C SER A 94 -10.04 7.23 7.50
N VAL A 95 -10.18 8.54 7.75
CA VAL A 95 -9.79 9.60 6.82
C VAL A 95 -8.66 10.41 7.42
N VAL A 96 -7.65 10.70 6.61
CA VAL A 96 -6.57 11.63 6.91
C VAL A 96 -6.83 12.89 6.09
N ALA A 97 -7.22 13.96 6.76
CA ALA A 97 -7.46 15.24 6.11
C ALA A 97 -6.13 15.85 5.63
N GLY A 98 -6.13 16.36 4.41
CA GLY A 98 -5.03 17.17 3.90
C GLY A 98 -5.14 18.64 4.30
N ALA A 99 -4.18 19.42 3.83
CA ALA A 99 -4.18 20.86 3.96
C ALA A 99 -4.79 21.51 2.70
N GLU A 100 -5.59 22.56 2.90
CA GLU A 100 -6.05 23.40 1.79
C GLU A 100 -4.88 24.16 1.17
N ALA A 101 -4.69 24.01 -0.14
CA ALA A 101 -3.62 24.68 -0.87
C ALA A 101 -3.98 24.85 -2.34
N ALA A 102 -3.47 25.91 -2.98
CA ALA A 102 -3.67 26.14 -4.41
C ALA A 102 -3.01 25.03 -5.27
N ALA A 103 -1.88 24.51 -4.80
CA ALA A 103 -1.28 23.28 -5.29
C ALA A 103 -1.50 22.19 -4.24
N THR A 104 -2.41 21.26 -4.52
CA THR A 104 -2.79 20.24 -3.55
C THR A 104 -1.68 19.20 -3.37
N GLN A 105 -1.43 18.81 -2.12
CA GLN A 105 -0.45 17.78 -1.78
C GLN A 105 -1.18 16.62 -1.10
N LEU A 106 -0.84 15.39 -1.50
CA LEU A 106 -1.37 14.20 -0.85
C LEU A 106 -0.85 14.08 0.59
N PRO A 107 -1.71 13.81 1.59
CA PRO A 107 -1.28 13.54 2.95
C PRO A 107 -0.36 12.33 3.04
N THR A 108 0.59 12.35 3.97
CA THR A 108 1.42 11.18 4.27
C THR A 108 0.57 10.07 4.86
N VAL A 109 0.76 8.83 4.41
CA VAL A 109 0.08 7.65 4.97
C VAL A 109 0.57 7.43 6.41
N PRO A 110 -0.32 7.44 7.43
CA PRO A 110 0.11 7.21 8.80
C PRO A 110 0.66 5.79 8.99
N SER A 111 1.59 5.63 9.93
CA SER A 111 2.14 4.31 10.28
C SER A 111 1.04 3.33 10.67
N GLY A 112 1.20 2.06 10.27
CA GLY A 112 0.21 1.01 10.52
C GLY A 112 -1.09 1.14 9.71
N LYS A 113 -1.15 2.04 8.73
CA LYS A 113 -2.30 2.18 7.82
C LYS A 113 -1.96 1.76 6.40
N ILE A 114 -2.99 1.40 5.64
CA ILE A 114 -2.94 1.12 4.22
C ILE A 114 -3.69 2.24 3.50
N ALA A 115 -3.06 2.92 2.56
CA ALA A 115 -3.76 3.82 1.66
C ALA A 115 -4.71 3.04 0.75
N VAL A 116 -5.97 3.47 0.69
CA VAL A 116 -7.00 2.85 -0.14
C VAL A 116 -7.41 3.79 -1.26
N ALA A 117 -7.67 5.06 -0.93
CA ALA A 117 -8.06 6.04 -1.93
C ALA A 117 -7.56 7.44 -1.56
N GLN A 118 -7.33 8.24 -2.59
CA GLN A 118 -7.25 9.68 -2.50
C GLN A 118 -8.61 10.27 -2.91
N VAL A 119 -9.05 11.30 -2.21
CA VAL A 119 -10.29 12.02 -2.48
C VAL A 119 -9.96 13.48 -2.76
N HIS A 120 -10.36 13.97 -3.92
CA HIS A 120 -10.24 15.38 -4.27
C HIS A 120 -11.49 16.15 -3.80
N LEU A 121 -11.28 17.15 -2.96
CA LEU A 121 -12.35 18.00 -2.44
C LEU A 121 -12.23 19.41 -3.02
N ALA A 122 -13.24 19.81 -3.79
CA ALA A 122 -13.39 21.19 -4.23
C ALA A 122 -14.02 22.07 -3.14
N VAL A 123 -13.76 23.39 -3.19
CA VAL A 123 -14.33 24.35 -2.24
C VAL A 123 -15.86 24.30 -2.26
N GLY A 124 -16.47 24.13 -1.09
CA GLY A 124 -17.94 24.08 -0.94
C GLY A 124 -18.62 22.85 -1.56
N MET A 125 -17.86 21.81 -1.92
CA MET A 125 -18.41 20.56 -2.44
C MET A 125 -19.42 19.92 -1.47
N ALA A 126 -20.53 19.41 -2.01
CA ALA A 126 -21.62 18.81 -1.23
C ALA A 126 -21.77 17.29 -1.44
N ALA A 127 -21.07 16.72 -2.42
CA ALA A 127 -21.07 15.29 -2.70
C ALA A 127 -19.75 14.89 -3.36
N ILE A 128 -19.27 13.69 -3.04
CA ILE A 128 -18.09 13.07 -3.63
C ILE A 128 -18.58 12.04 -4.66
N GLY A 129 -18.24 12.26 -5.92
CA GLY A 129 -18.51 11.31 -6.99
C GLY A 129 -17.33 10.37 -7.25
N ASN A 130 -17.54 9.33 -8.06
CA ASN A 130 -16.48 8.42 -8.47
C ASN A 130 -15.33 9.14 -9.22
N SER A 131 -15.62 10.26 -9.89
CA SER A 131 -14.61 11.10 -10.55
C SER A 131 -13.68 11.82 -9.57
N ASP A 132 -14.09 11.97 -8.31
CA ASP A 132 -13.30 12.63 -7.27
C ASP A 132 -12.42 11.63 -6.48
N ILE A 133 -12.56 10.34 -6.76
CA ILE A 133 -11.88 9.25 -6.05
C ILE A 133 -10.79 8.66 -6.95
N THR A 134 -9.56 8.68 -6.47
CA THR A 134 -8.44 7.96 -7.09
C THR A 134 -8.11 6.74 -6.22
N ASP A 135 -8.22 5.55 -6.79
CA ASP A 135 -7.86 4.31 -6.12
C ASP A 135 -6.33 4.21 -5.98
N LEU A 136 -5.86 4.03 -4.75
CA LEU A 136 -4.44 3.92 -4.41
C LEU A 136 -4.05 2.52 -3.92
N ARG A 137 -4.97 1.55 -3.98
CA ARG A 137 -4.71 0.19 -3.53
C ARG A 137 -3.57 -0.42 -4.36
N THR A 138 -2.58 -0.94 -3.67
CA THR A 138 -1.53 -1.76 -4.28
C THR A 138 -1.92 -3.24 -4.11
N PRO A 139 -2.00 -4.04 -5.18
CA PRO A 139 -2.34 -5.46 -5.07
C PRO A 139 -1.21 -6.26 -4.39
N PHE A 140 -0.02 -5.66 -4.29
CA PHE A 140 1.13 -6.23 -3.63
C PHE A 140 1.60 -5.25 -2.56
N ARG A 141 1.49 -5.67 -1.29
CA ARG A 141 2.29 -5.01 -0.25
C ARG A 141 3.74 -5.34 -0.58
N VAL A 142 4.49 -4.37 -1.10
CA VAL A 142 5.93 -4.41 -0.90
C VAL A 142 6.08 -4.20 0.60
N GLN A 143 6.15 -5.30 1.34
CA GLN A 143 6.55 -5.25 2.74
C GLN A 143 7.99 -4.80 2.69
N GLN A 144 8.21 -3.47 2.71
CA GLN A 144 9.48 -2.94 3.14
C GLN A 144 9.58 -3.44 4.57
N ALA A 145 10.30 -4.53 4.73
CA ALA A 145 10.61 -5.08 6.02
C ALA A 145 11.38 -3.98 6.76
N VAL A 146 10.67 -3.16 7.54
CA VAL A 146 11.21 -2.64 8.79
C VAL A 146 11.19 -3.81 9.77
N LEU A 147 11.82 -4.91 9.38
CA LEU A 147 12.37 -5.84 10.34
C LEU A 147 13.64 -5.12 10.77
N GLY A 148 13.82 -4.90 12.07
CA GLY A 148 15.11 -4.52 12.65
C GLY A 148 16.15 -5.63 12.49
N VAL A 149 16.26 -6.15 11.27
CA VAL A 149 17.11 -7.23 10.81
C VAL A 149 17.87 -6.62 9.66
N ALA A 150 19.19 -6.55 9.78
CA ALA A 150 20.09 -6.12 8.73
C ALA A 150 19.64 -6.72 7.39
N GLY A 151 19.30 -5.85 6.44
CA GLY A 151 18.70 -6.22 5.17
C GLY A 151 19.39 -5.50 4.03
N TRP A 152 19.51 -6.21 2.91
CA TRP A 152 19.94 -5.65 1.64
C TRP A 152 18.71 -5.16 0.89
N TYR A 153 18.73 -3.91 0.44
CA TYR A 153 17.73 -3.41 -0.51
C TYR A 153 18.44 -2.73 -1.68
N TYR A 154 17.97 -3.02 -2.89
CA TYR A 154 18.37 -2.33 -4.11
C TYR A 154 17.42 -1.16 -4.34
N ASP A 155 17.96 0.06 -4.33
CA ASP A 155 17.25 1.27 -4.70
C ASP A 155 17.35 1.47 -6.22
N ASP A 156 16.24 1.30 -6.92
CA ASP A 156 16.15 1.41 -8.38
C ASP A 156 16.23 2.86 -8.87
N ALA A 157 15.91 3.83 -8.01
CA ALA A 157 15.97 5.25 -8.34
C ALA A 157 17.41 5.78 -8.32
N THR A 158 18.28 5.16 -7.53
CA THR A 158 19.69 5.56 -7.38
C THR A 158 20.68 4.54 -7.95
N ASP A 159 20.19 3.39 -8.42
CA ASP A 159 20.99 2.23 -8.86
C ASP A 159 22.02 1.81 -7.80
N ALA A 160 21.62 1.87 -6.53
CA ALA A 160 22.50 1.66 -5.39
C ALA A 160 22.03 0.48 -4.52
N LEU A 161 22.98 -0.33 -4.07
CA LEU A 161 22.75 -1.33 -3.02
C LEU A 161 22.87 -0.65 -1.66
N HIS A 162 21.76 -0.50 -0.94
CA HIS A 162 21.75 0.03 0.41
C HIS A 162 21.84 -1.09 1.43
N PHE A 163 22.69 -0.88 2.44
CA PHE A 163 22.78 -1.74 3.61
C PHE A 163 22.20 -0.99 4.82
N THR A 164 21.14 -1.53 5.42
CA THR A 164 20.56 -0.95 6.64
C THR A 164 21.19 -1.61 7.86
N MET A 165 21.83 -0.82 8.72
CA MET A 165 22.29 -1.29 10.03
C MET A 165 21.09 -1.59 10.93
N ASP A 166 21.25 -2.55 11.86
CA ASP A 166 20.26 -2.75 12.92
C ASP A 166 20.22 -1.54 13.88
N SER A 167 19.26 -1.53 14.79
CA SER A 167 19.13 -0.47 15.80
C SER A 167 20.30 -0.41 16.79
N ALA A 168 21.21 -1.39 16.76
CA ALA A 168 22.45 -1.41 17.53
C ALA A 168 23.67 -0.88 16.74
N GLY A 169 23.48 -0.48 15.46
CA GLY A 169 24.57 -0.02 14.59
C GLY A 169 25.48 -1.15 14.11
N SER A 170 25.02 -2.39 14.19
CA SER A 170 25.79 -3.58 13.81
C SER A 170 25.40 -4.12 12.44
N ILE A 171 26.39 -4.67 11.73
CA ILE A 171 26.23 -5.48 10.53
C ILE A 171 26.52 -6.93 10.89
N THR A 172 25.47 -7.74 11.03
CA THR A 172 25.66 -9.19 11.20
C THR A 172 25.68 -9.86 9.82
N LEU A 173 26.86 -10.23 9.33
CA LEU A 173 26.98 -11.03 8.11
C LEU A 173 26.73 -12.51 8.44
N PRO A 174 25.87 -13.23 7.68
CA PRO A 174 25.64 -14.64 7.93
C PRO A 174 26.87 -15.45 7.56
N GLY A 175 27.66 -15.79 8.58
CA GLY A 175 28.86 -16.59 8.44
C GLY A 175 29.72 -16.46 9.70
N ASN A 176 30.31 -17.56 10.12
CA ASN A 176 31.25 -17.74 11.22
C ASN A 176 32.58 -16.96 11.04
N ARG A 177 32.53 -15.68 10.72
CA ARG A 177 33.67 -14.78 10.64
C ARG A 177 33.36 -13.52 11.42
N GLU A 178 34.08 -13.38 12.53
CA GLU A 178 34.41 -12.17 13.28
C GLU A 178 33.29 -11.13 13.43
N GLU A 179 32.88 -10.92 14.68
CA GLU A 179 32.01 -9.82 15.08
C GLU A 179 32.83 -8.52 15.12
N TRP A 180 32.61 -7.62 14.16
CA TRP A 180 33.33 -6.34 14.10
C TRP A 180 32.49 -5.26 14.78
N THR A 181 32.87 -4.87 15.99
CA THR A 181 32.24 -3.77 16.74
C THR A 181 32.86 -2.43 16.34
N PHE A 182 32.07 -1.55 15.74
CA PHE A 182 32.49 -0.20 15.38
C PHE A 182 32.35 0.74 16.58
N LEU A 183 33.45 1.34 17.05
CA LEU A 183 33.42 2.40 18.06
C LEU A 183 33.14 3.75 17.39
N PRO A 184 32.24 4.57 17.93
CA PRO A 184 31.50 5.59 17.15
C PRO A 184 32.25 6.87 16.81
N THR A 185 33.58 6.97 17.00
CA THR A 185 34.21 8.31 17.00
C THR A 185 35.09 8.69 15.81
N ASN A 186 35.62 7.80 14.96
CA ASN A 186 36.41 8.25 13.78
C ASN A 186 36.45 7.29 12.57
N ALA A 187 35.75 6.16 12.58
CA ALA A 187 35.79 5.24 11.44
C ALA A 187 34.87 5.74 10.32
N SER A 188 35.43 6.01 9.14
CA SER A 188 34.65 6.18 7.91
C SER A 188 34.85 4.97 7.01
N CYS A 189 33.75 4.44 6.46
CA CYS A 189 33.79 3.40 5.46
C CYS A 189 33.49 4.00 4.09
N ALA A 190 34.28 3.63 3.08
CA ALA A 190 34.08 4.03 1.69
C ALA A 190 34.36 2.81 0.80
N LEU A 191 33.85 2.81 -0.43
CA LEU A 191 34.27 1.85 -1.45
C LEU A 191 35.44 2.44 -2.25
N ASP A 192 36.45 1.62 -2.56
CA ASP A 192 37.53 2.00 -3.48
C ASP A 192 37.05 2.01 -4.94
N ALA A 193 37.90 2.46 -5.86
CA ALA A 193 37.60 2.50 -7.29
C ALA A 193 37.36 1.10 -7.92
N ASN A 194 37.64 0.01 -7.19
CA ASN A 194 37.40 -1.37 -7.59
C ASN A 194 36.20 -1.99 -6.86
N GLY A 195 35.47 -1.24 -6.02
CA GLY A 195 34.34 -1.71 -5.24
C GLY A 195 34.69 -2.44 -3.94
N ASN A 196 35.94 -2.36 -3.48
CA ASN A 196 36.34 -2.94 -2.20
C ASN A 196 35.97 -2.01 -1.04
N LEU A 197 35.48 -2.56 0.07
CA LEU A 197 35.25 -1.80 1.29
C LEU A 197 36.59 -1.36 1.92
N ILE A 198 36.86 -0.05 1.91
CA ILE A 198 37.94 0.58 2.66
C ILE A 198 37.40 1.07 3.99
N LEU A 199 38.08 0.69 5.08
CA LEU A 199 37.89 1.29 6.38
C LEU A 199 39.02 2.28 6.65
N THR A 200 38.68 3.55 6.87
CA THR A 200 39.63 4.56 7.33
C THR A 200 39.44 4.71 8.84
N ILE A 201 40.49 4.38 9.60
CA ILE A 201 40.56 4.48 11.07
C ILE A 201 41.38 5.72 11.43
#